data_AF-A0A081RN67-F1
#
_entry.id   AF-A0A081RN67-F1
#
_cell.length_a   1.000
_cell.length_b   1.000
_cell.length_c   1.000
_cell.angle_alpha   90.00
_cell.angle_beta   90.00
_cell.angle_gamma   90.00
#
_symmetry.space_group_name_H-M   'P 1'
#
loop_
_entity.id
_entity.type
_entity.pdbx_description
1 polymer ?
#
loop_
_entity_poly.entity_id
_entity_poly.type
_entity_poly.pdbx_seq_one_letter_code
_entity_poly.pdbx_strand_id
1 'polypeptide(L)'
;MQKIEYEAPVWVLNYNNPKPLLDHAIHMLERHGVKREDMEITETPTAKIGAIVVEIWPYELVIGRVRSTRNDSFISGTEFTIELKLDEDGNYIDYL
;
A
#
# COMPACT_ATOMS: atom_id res chain seq x y z
N MET A 1 -10.58 7.23 9.82
CA MET A 1 -9.64 6.69 8.81
C MET A 1 -10.16 7.00 7.41
N GLN A 2 -9.32 7.61 6.56
CA GLN A 2 -9.64 7.97 5.18
C GLN A 2 -9.75 6.70 4.32
N LYS A 3 -10.89 6.44 3.68
CA LYS A 3 -11.04 5.27 2.82
C LYS A 3 -10.18 5.39 1.56
N ILE A 4 -9.63 4.26 1.10
CA ILE A 4 -9.01 4.16 -0.22
C ILE A 4 -10.12 3.85 -1.22
N GLU A 5 -10.32 4.72 -2.20
CA GLU A 5 -11.22 4.47 -3.33
C GLU A 5 -10.42 3.76 -4.45
N TYR A 6 -10.78 2.51 -4.76
CA TYR A 6 -10.05 1.67 -5.71
C TYR A 6 -10.99 0.80 -6.56
N GLU A 7 -10.47 0.36 -7.70
CA GLU A 7 -10.93 -0.82 -8.43
C GLU A 7 -9.84 -1.89 -8.30
N ALA A 8 -10.23 -3.16 -8.16
CA ALA A 8 -9.29 -4.25 -7.99
C ALA A 8 -8.42 -4.49 -9.25
N PRO A 9 -7.15 -4.93 -9.09
CA PRO A 9 -6.46 -5.16 -7.82
C PRO A 9 -5.76 -3.90 -7.28
N VAL A 10 -5.54 -3.87 -5.96
CA VAL A 10 -4.62 -2.96 -5.27
C VAL A 10 -3.23 -3.58 -5.25
N TRP A 11 -2.26 -2.92 -5.87
CA TRP A 11 -0.89 -3.44 -5.98
C TRP A 11 -0.08 -3.05 -4.74
N VAL A 12 0.30 -4.02 -3.93
CA VAL A 12 1.11 -3.79 -2.72
C VAL A 12 2.56 -4.12 -3.04
N LEU A 13 3.41 -3.10 -3.11
CA LEU A 13 4.81 -3.26 -3.51
C LEU A 13 5.62 -3.81 -2.35
N ASN A 14 6.12 -5.04 -2.49
CA ASN A 14 6.85 -5.72 -1.43
C ASN A 14 8.24 -6.18 -1.90
N TYR A 15 9.24 -5.33 -1.72
CA TYR A 15 10.65 -5.61 -2.01
C TYR A 15 11.33 -6.34 -0.85
N ASN A 16 10.81 -7.52 -0.51
CA ASN A 16 11.29 -8.35 0.61
C ASN A 16 11.25 -7.62 1.97
N ASN A 17 10.14 -6.91 2.26
CA ASN A 17 9.96 -6.25 3.55
C ASN A 17 9.91 -7.28 4.69
N PRO A 18 10.39 -6.92 5.90
CA PRO A 18 10.23 -7.78 7.07
C PRO A 18 8.77 -8.15 7.30
N LYS A 19 8.52 -9.42 7.64
CA LYS A 19 7.16 -9.94 7.86
C LYS A 19 6.28 -9.06 8.77
N PRO A 20 6.79 -8.53 9.91
CA PRO A 20 5.97 -7.65 10.76
C PRO A 20 5.49 -6.38 10.05
N LEU A 21 6.33 -5.75 9.22
CA LEU A 21 5.96 -4.58 8.44
C LEU A 21 4.94 -4.92 7.36
N LEU A 22 5.14 -6.02 6.63
CA LEU A 22 4.19 -6.45 5.61
C LEU A 22 2.82 -6.81 6.21
N ASP A 23 2.81 -7.57 7.30
CA ASP A 23 1.57 -7.98 7.98
C ASP A 23 0.80 -6.74 8.47
N HIS A 24 1.50 -5.77 9.07
CA HIS A 24 0.88 -4.53 9.55
C HIS A 24 0.42 -3.62 8.40
N ALA A 25 1.20 -3.51 7.32
CA ALA A 25 0.81 -2.76 6.12
C ALA A 25 -0.52 -3.27 5.57
N ILE A 26 -0.66 -4.60 5.45
CA ILE A 26 -1.89 -5.18 4.95
C ILE A 26 -3.07 -4.93 5.89
N HIS A 27 -2.86 -5.11 7.20
CA HIS A 27 -3.88 -4.82 8.21
C HIS A 27 -4.36 -3.36 8.12
N MET A 28 -3.44 -2.41 7.95
CA MET A 28 -3.79 -1.00 7.77
C MET A 28 -4.57 -0.76 6.47
N LEU A 29 -4.23 -1.42 5.36
CA LEU A 29 -5.03 -1.33 4.13
C LEU A 29 -6.45 -1.89 4.30
N GLU A 30 -6.62 -2.98 5.06
CA GLU A 30 -7.95 -3.55 5.41
C GLU A 30 -8.78 -2.54 6.21
N ARG A 31 -8.16 -1.87 7.18
CA ARG A 31 -8.80 -0.80 7.96
C ARG A 31 -9.19 0.43 7.12
N HIS A 32 -8.50 0.65 6.01
CA HIS A 32 -8.80 1.70 5.04
C HIS A 32 -9.76 1.23 3.91
N GLY A 33 -10.32 0.02 4.02
CA GLY A 33 -11.40 -0.48 3.17
C GLY A 33 -10.95 -1.33 1.98
N VAL A 34 -9.67 -1.66 1.88
CA VAL A 34 -9.16 -2.57 0.84
C VAL A 34 -9.41 -4.01 1.27
N LYS A 35 -10.08 -4.81 0.45
CA LYS A 35 -10.30 -6.22 0.78
C LYS A 35 -9.03 -7.03 0.57
N ARG A 36 -8.78 -8.03 1.42
CA ARG A 36 -7.59 -8.89 1.33
C ARG A 36 -7.47 -9.57 -0.03
N GLU A 37 -8.59 -10.07 -0.56
CA GLU A 37 -8.65 -10.76 -1.84
C GLU A 37 -8.36 -9.85 -3.04
N ASP A 38 -8.49 -8.54 -2.87
CA ASP A 38 -8.20 -7.55 -3.92
C ASP A 38 -6.75 -7.06 -3.89
N MET A 39 -5.94 -7.52 -2.92
CA MET A 39 -4.54 -7.11 -2.78
C MET A 39 -3.60 -8.06 -3.51
N GLU A 40 -2.76 -7.49 -4.37
CA GLU A 40 -1.75 -8.23 -5.09
C GLU A 40 -0.35 -7.80 -4.62
N ILE A 41 0.26 -8.66 -3.79
CA ILE A 41 1.57 -8.43 -3.18
C ILE A 41 2.65 -8.87 -4.17
N THR A 42 3.43 -7.92 -4.66
CA THR A 42 4.40 -8.18 -5.73
C THR A 42 5.54 -7.16 -5.74
N GLU A 43 6.67 -7.53 -6.34
CA GLU A 43 7.77 -6.60 -6.66
C GLU A 43 7.59 -5.97 -8.04
N THR A 44 6.83 -6.63 -8.92
CA THR A 44 6.67 -6.30 -10.34
C THR A 44 5.19 -6.20 -10.69
N PRO A 45 4.53 -5.07 -10.35
CA PRO A 45 3.10 -4.89 -10.62
C PRO A 45 2.85 -4.68 -12.12
N THR A 46 1.72 -5.17 -12.61
CA THR A 46 1.23 -4.86 -13.97
C THR A 46 0.10 -3.83 -13.91
N ALA A 47 0.34 -2.75 -13.17
CA ALA A 47 -0.66 -1.73 -12.84
C ALA A 47 -1.08 -0.93 -14.09
N LYS A 48 -2.37 -0.62 -14.17
CA LYS A 48 -2.97 0.20 -15.25
C LYS A 48 -3.30 1.60 -14.74
N ILE A 49 -3.53 2.54 -15.65
CA ILE A 49 -4.00 3.88 -15.31
C ILE A 49 -5.25 3.79 -14.42
N GLY A 50 -5.26 4.55 -13.32
CA GLY A 50 -6.33 4.55 -12.32
C GLY A 50 -6.14 3.55 -11.18
N ALA A 51 -5.31 2.52 -11.34
CA ALA A 51 -5.04 1.53 -10.31
C ALA A 51 -4.37 2.17 -9.09
N ILE A 52 -4.63 1.59 -7.91
CA ILE A 52 -3.92 1.93 -6.68
C ILE A 52 -2.65 1.09 -6.58
N VAL A 53 -1.56 1.76 -6.25
CA VAL A 53 -0.27 1.18 -5.92
C VAL A 53 0.11 1.66 -4.53
N VAL A 54 0.52 0.74 -3.67
CA VAL A 54 0.91 1.00 -2.28
C VAL A 54 2.39 0.77 -2.14
N GLU A 55 3.14 1.82 -1.83
CA GLU A 55 4.54 1.71 -1.43
C GLU A 55 4.61 1.56 0.09
N ILE A 56 5.37 0.56 0.55
CA ILE A 56 5.57 0.27 1.96
C ILE A 56 6.88 0.93 2.43
N TRP A 57 6.78 1.84 3.39
CA TRP A 57 7.91 2.39 4.14
C TRP A 57 7.77 2.04 5.63
N PRO A 58 8.87 2.02 6.41
CA PRO A 58 8.82 1.64 7.82
C PRO A 58 7.87 2.48 8.71
N TYR A 59 7.55 3.71 8.32
CA TYR A 59 6.72 4.63 9.11
C TYR A 59 5.48 5.13 8.37
N GLU A 60 5.29 4.71 7.12
CA GLU A 60 4.13 5.11 6.34
C GLU A 60 3.84 4.17 5.18
N LEU A 61 2.58 4.14 4.76
CA LEU A 61 2.18 3.62 3.45
C LEU A 61 1.88 4.79 2.54
N VAL A 62 2.49 4.82 1.36
CA VAL A 62 2.19 5.84 0.35
C VAL A 62 1.14 5.26 -0.60
N ILE A 63 -0.06 5.86 -0.58
CA ILE A 63 -1.15 5.46 -1.47
C ILE A 63 -1.02 6.26 -2.76
N GLY A 64 -0.53 5.61 -3.81
CA GLY A 64 -0.37 6.18 -5.14
C GLY A 64 -1.49 5.74 -6.08
N ARG A 65 -1.90 6.65 -6.98
CA ARG A 65 -2.77 6.32 -8.11
C ARG A 65 -2.00 6.45 -9.41
N VAL A 66 -2.03 5.41 -10.24
CA VAL A 66 -1.35 5.43 -11.54
C VAL A 66 -1.99 6.47 -12.46
N ARG A 67 -1.16 7.39 -12.99
CA ARG A 67 -1.57 8.47 -13.89
C ARG A 67 -1.17 8.20 -15.34
N SER A 68 -0.08 7.47 -15.56
CA SER A 68 0.37 7.08 -16.89
C SER A 68 1.14 5.76 -16.84
N THR A 69 1.20 5.08 -17.99
CA THR A 69 1.94 3.83 -18.18
C THR A 69 2.74 3.91 -19.47
N ARG A 70 3.98 3.42 -19.47
CA ARG A 70 4.86 3.37 -20.63
C ARG A 70 5.87 2.23 -20.48
N ASN A 71 5.96 1.36 -21.49
CA ASN A 71 6.96 0.27 -21.55
C ASN A 71 7.07 -0.52 -20.24
N ASP A 72 5.95 -1.07 -19.77
CA ASP A 72 5.83 -1.84 -18.52
C ASP A 72 6.20 -1.09 -17.23
N SER A 73 6.43 0.22 -17.31
CA SER A 73 6.56 1.12 -16.16
C SER A 73 5.31 1.98 -16.03
N PHE A 74 5.09 2.50 -14.83
CA PHE A 74 4.00 3.42 -14.53
C PHE A 74 4.50 4.63 -13.75
N ILE A 75 3.77 5.74 -13.86
CA ILE A 75 3.97 6.93 -13.02
C ILE A 75 2.71 7.06 -12.17
N SER A 76 2.88 6.99 -10.85
CA SER A 76 1.83 7.27 -9.87
C SER A 76 1.97 8.69 -9.34
N GLY A 77 0.85 9.28 -8.95
CA GLY A 77 0.85 10.43 -8.05
C GLY A 77 0.35 9.99 -6.68
N THR A 78 0.97 10.49 -5.62
CA THR A 78 0.50 10.27 -4.25
C THR A 78 -0.88 10.91 -4.06
N GLU A 79 -1.82 10.11 -3.58
CA GLU A 79 -3.14 10.58 -3.18
C GLU A 79 -3.10 11.03 -1.71
N PHE A 80 -2.50 10.20 -0.85
CA PHE A 80 -2.26 10.48 0.58
C PHE A 80 -1.30 9.44 1.17
N THR A 81 -0.88 9.64 2.41
CA THR A 81 -0.09 8.67 3.19
C THR A 81 -0.87 8.17 4.40
N ILE A 82 -0.60 6.94 4.81
CA ILE A 82 -1.10 6.34 6.05
C ILE A 82 0.10 6.20 6.98
N GLU A 83 0.09 6.90 8.12
CA GLU A 83 1.16 6.79 9.12
C GLU A 83 1.15 5.39 9.77
N LEU A 84 2.33 4.80 9.93
CA LEU A 84 2.56 3.58 10.71
C LEU A 84 3.31 3.96 11.98
N LYS A 85 2.88 3.43 13.12
CA LYS A 85 3.49 3.71 14.43
C LYS A 85 4.09 2.47 15.04
N LEU A 86 5.15 2.69 15.81
CA LEU A 86 5.80 1.69 16.64
C LEU A 86 5.55 2.03 18.11
N ASP A 87 5.44 1.01 18.95
CA ASP A 87 5.56 1.17 20.41
C ASP A 87 7.03 1.32 20.84
N GLU A 88 7.28 1.43 22.15
CA GLU A 88 8.62 1.57 22.74
C GLU A 88 9.52 0.34 22.47
N ASP A 89 8.94 -0.82 22.21
CA ASP A 89 9.63 -2.08 21.92
C ASP A 89 9.87 -2.28 20.41
N GLY A 90 9.42 -1.35 19.56
CA GLY A 90 9.58 -1.42 18.11
C GLY A 90 8.55 -2.31 17.41
N ASN A 91 7.43 -2.63 18.05
CA ASN A 91 6.33 -3.36 17.44
C ASN A 91 5.36 -2.39 16.77
N TYR A 92 4.88 -2.74 15.57
CA TYR A 92 3.84 -1.98 14.91
C TYR A 92 2.54 -2.00 15.71
N ILE A 93 1.96 -0.81 15.91
CA ILE A 93 0.72 -0.63 16.65
C ILE A 93 -0.35 0.04 15.79
N ASP A 94 -1.58 -0.36 16.06
CA ASP A 94 -2.76 0.25 15.51
C ASP A 94 -2.94 1.68 16.06
N TYR A 95 -2.95 2.66 15.17
CA TYR A 95 -3.25 4.05 15.51
C TYR A 95 -4.49 4.56 14.73
N LEU A 96 -5.20 5.53 15.29
CA LEU A 96 -6.55 5.97 14.86
C LEU A 96 -6.53 7.14 13.86
#